data_AF-A0A150QSQ5-F1
#
_entry.id   AF-A0A150QSQ5-F1
#
_cell.length_a   1.000
_cell.length_b   1.000
_cell.length_c   1.000
_cell.angle_alpha   90.00
_cell.angle_beta   90.00
_cell.angle_gamma   90.00
#
_symmetry.space_group_name_H-M   'P 1'
#
loop_
_entity.id
_entity.type
_entity.pdbx_description
1 polymer ?
#
loop_
_entity_poly.entity_id
_entity_poly.type
_entity_poly.pdbx_seq_one_letter_code
_entity_poly.pdbx_strand_id
1 'polypeptide(L)'
;MFEALMGAASPRFLDVRRDVVPAVAGGLADGKLVVLGLRDRPILVPPMLDRASAPPPKSTPSPANAATWFQVKLVDEVGDPIGDVELSIAFNGQKRTVTTSGAGVARVDPVDASFAEVNVKDMGALREKVKPRWEKPRKPKIPTGPAVFERELDQVIDAVAIENEVPATVVITPYFRCKEIPGAHFDFGRSFVRRDAIATLAPIVEDLQGQPIRKAMIFTHSDRSGPEALNKELSERRAKAIHALFTHDAAAWEELFTNKYTGGNWSEAWGTREVQHMLNALSCGDDAGAALIEHGQKDTPTVQAIKRFQRGDYPDLPAEQAPLAVDGDAGPKTRKELFLAYAKRISRQPLPADRIAKVNGEKFMGCGEFNPLSVSAKDAQSRRGVVFLFDNAAEPQGLPCKLGSLAPCKANLGPERTEPDPEGKPPYRCKVYQDIAQLCPCNGGADLSHDLVIQLPYTLAEANKMPHVFIVGSEDGTISQTRTLAADARAHDLGFVEIYFTDLPPHHAYRMRCEGVEEPYTVFDLTPYEKLSTLALGSNALDPNPFLV
;
A
#
# COMPACT_ATOMS: atom_id res chain seq x y z
N MET A 1 23.52 66.73 -20.78
CA MET A 1 24.47 66.50 -19.67
C MET A 1 23.63 65.90 -18.54
N PHE A 2 23.88 64.62 -18.24
CA PHE A 2 23.10 63.69 -17.38
C PHE A 2 21.71 63.24 -17.86
N GLU A 3 21.71 62.18 -18.67
CA GLU A 3 20.60 61.21 -18.76
C GLU A 3 20.74 60.19 -17.63
N ALA A 4 19.64 59.89 -16.93
CA ALA A 4 19.55 58.79 -15.98
C ALA A 4 18.12 58.22 -15.90
N LEU A 5 18.09 56.89 -15.80
CA LEU A 5 17.11 56.03 -15.09
C LEU A 5 15.74 55.76 -15.74
N MET A 6 15.63 54.57 -16.37
CA MET A 6 14.75 53.44 -15.99
C MET A 6 14.49 52.55 -17.22
N GLY A 7 15.35 51.55 -17.41
CA GLY A 7 15.20 50.53 -18.45
C GLY A 7 14.35 49.35 -17.96
N ALA A 8 13.32 49.00 -18.73
CA ALA A 8 12.48 47.83 -18.55
C ALA A 8 13.32 46.53 -18.65
N ALA A 9 13.21 45.65 -17.65
CA ALA A 9 13.67 44.28 -17.73
C ALA A 9 12.46 43.34 -17.88
N SER A 10 12.37 42.66 -19.02
CA SER A 10 11.46 41.52 -19.22
C SER A 10 11.71 40.44 -18.15
N PRO A 11 10.66 39.74 -17.68
CA PRO A 11 10.86 38.53 -16.87
C PRO A 11 11.52 37.46 -17.76
N ARG A 12 12.75 37.10 -17.42
CA ARG A 12 13.43 35.93 -18.00
C ARG A 12 12.63 34.70 -17.63
N PHE A 13 12.01 34.06 -18.61
CA PHE A 13 11.65 32.64 -18.50
C PHE A 13 12.94 31.87 -18.25
N LEU A 14 13.10 31.30 -17.05
CA LEU A 14 14.13 30.31 -16.79
C LEU A 14 13.89 29.11 -17.70
N ASP A 15 14.90 28.77 -18.48
CA ASP A 15 14.88 27.60 -19.36
C ASP A 15 15.10 26.35 -18.50
N VAL A 16 13.99 25.76 -18.03
CA VAL A 16 13.91 24.61 -17.10
C VAL A 16 14.73 23.39 -17.56
N ARG A 17 15.19 23.34 -18.82
CA ARG A 17 15.87 22.20 -19.43
C ARG A 17 17.37 22.11 -19.10
N ARG A 18 18.02 23.22 -18.77
CA ARG A 18 19.50 23.29 -18.64
C ARG A 18 20.04 23.17 -17.21
N ASP A 19 19.16 23.28 -16.22
CA ASP A 19 19.54 23.34 -14.81
C ASP A 19 19.45 21.99 -14.08
N VAL A 20 18.89 20.95 -14.69
CA VAL A 20 18.68 19.65 -14.01
C VAL A 20 19.97 18.83 -13.92
N VAL A 21 20.81 18.81 -14.96
CA VAL A 21 22.07 18.05 -14.95
C VAL A 21 23.07 18.62 -13.94
N PRO A 22 23.29 19.96 -13.86
CA PRO A 22 24.08 20.56 -12.78
C PRO A 22 23.41 20.47 -11.41
N ALA A 23 22.08 20.44 -11.31
CA ALA A 23 21.37 20.29 -10.02
C ALA A 23 21.39 18.85 -9.46
N VAL A 24 21.44 17.82 -10.30
CA VAL A 24 21.60 16.42 -9.87
C VAL A 24 23.07 16.13 -9.52
N ALA A 25 24.01 16.57 -10.36
CA ALA A 25 25.45 16.43 -10.08
C ALA A 25 25.91 17.32 -8.90
N GLY A 26 25.37 18.54 -8.79
CA GLY A 26 25.58 19.45 -7.66
C GLY A 26 24.79 19.05 -6.41
N GLY A 27 23.61 18.43 -6.55
CA GLY A 27 22.79 17.97 -5.43
C GLY A 27 23.39 16.77 -4.69
N LEU A 28 24.09 15.87 -5.39
CA LEU A 28 24.90 14.80 -4.81
C LEU A 28 26.19 15.33 -4.14
N ALA A 29 26.78 16.40 -4.67
CA ALA A 29 28.00 17.02 -4.13
C ALA A 29 27.74 17.97 -2.94
N ASP A 30 26.58 18.63 -2.91
CA ASP A 30 26.19 19.65 -1.91
C ASP A 30 25.15 19.13 -0.87
N GLY A 31 24.84 17.84 -0.86
CA GLY A 31 23.91 17.22 0.11
C GLY A 31 22.43 17.59 -0.06
N LYS A 32 21.99 17.98 -1.27
CA LYS A 32 20.60 18.38 -1.58
C LYS A 32 19.79 17.31 -2.31
N LEU A 33 20.41 16.19 -2.70
CA LEU A 33 19.73 14.97 -3.11
C LEU A 33 19.84 13.98 -1.94
N VAL A 34 18.71 13.64 -1.32
CA VAL A 34 18.69 12.72 -0.17
C VAL A 34 18.08 11.39 -0.61
N VAL A 35 18.92 10.35 -0.62
CA VAL A 35 18.44 8.97 -0.61
C VAL A 35 18.05 8.66 0.83
N LEU A 36 16.77 8.74 1.16
CA LEU A 36 16.30 8.36 2.49
C LEU A 36 16.40 6.83 2.60
N GLY A 37 17.29 6.37 3.48
CA GLY A 37 17.82 5.01 3.48
C GLY A 37 16.83 3.85 3.64
N LEU A 38 17.36 2.66 3.41
CA LEU A 38 16.70 1.35 3.46
C LEU A 38 16.18 1.04 4.86
N ARG A 39 15.08 0.30 4.93
CA ARG A 39 14.71 -0.48 6.12
C ARG A 39 14.93 -1.95 5.82
N ASP A 40 15.76 -2.61 6.62
CA ASP A 40 16.05 -4.04 6.46
C ASP A 40 14.76 -4.88 6.49
N ARG A 41 14.58 -5.72 5.46
CA ARG A 41 13.71 -6.90 5.59
C ARG A 41 14.44 -7.95 6.42
N PRO A 42 13.80 -8.60 7.40
CA PRO A 42 14.33 -9.84 7.93
C PRO A 42 14.36 -10.87 6.81
N ILE A 43 15.56 -11.27 6.41
CA ILE A 43 15.77 -12.40 5.52
C ILE A 43 15.36 -13.65 6.30
N LEU A 44 14.28 -14.32 5.87
CA LEU A 44 14.04 -15.72 6.21
C LEU A 44 15.08 -16.56 5.45
N VAL A 45 16.31 -16.61 5.98
CA VAL A 45 17.28 -17.64 5.58
C VAL A 45 16.93 -18.88 6.41
N PRO A 46 16.46 -19.98 5.80
CA PRO A 46 16.54 -21.28 6.47
C PRO A 46 18.02 -21.51 6.81
N PRO A 47 18.39 -22.07 7.96
CA PRO A 47 19.79 -22.27 8.31
C PRO A 47 20.51 -22.99 7.16
N MET A 48 21.36 -22.25 6.44
CA MET A 48 22.33 -22.86 5.54
C MET A 48 23.27 -23.65 6.42
N LEU A 49 23.15 -24.97 6.36
CA LEU A 49 24.21 -25.86 6.78
C LEU A 49 25.47 -25.46 6.01
N ASP A 50 26.51 -25.05 6.74
CA ASP A 50 27.87 -24.87 6.25
C ASP A 50 28.29 -26.13 5.47
N ARG A 51 28.17 -26.08 4.14
CA ARG A 51 28.87 -27.01 3.26
C ARG A 51 30.10 -26.30 2.75
N ALA A 52 31.18 -26.47 3.50
CA ALA A 52 32.53 -26.33 2.97
C ALA A 52 32.60 -27.03 1.61
N SER A 53 33.13 -26.30 0.63
CA SER A 53 33.26 -26.70 -0.77
C SER A 53 34.04 -28.00 -0.91
N ALA A 54 33.33 -29.13 -0.96
CA ALA A 54 33.90 -30.35 -1.49
C ALA A 54 34.08 -30.17 -3.01
N PRO A 55 35.24 -30.56 -3.59
CA PRO A 55 35.43 -30.49 -5.03
C PRO A 55 34.35 -31.32 -5.74
N PRO A 56 33.94 -30.94 -6.96
CA PRO A 56 32.89 -31.63 -7.69
C PRO A 56 33.26 -33.13 -7.78
N PRO A 57 32.35 -34.05 -7.41
CA PRO A 57 32.63 -35.46 -7.62
C PRO A 57 32.85 -35.66 -9.12
N LYS A 58 33.96 -36.33 -9.46
CA LYS A 58 34.24 -36.75 -10.83
C LYS A 58 33.00 -37.45 -11.38
N SER A 59 32.47 -36.93 -12.48
CA SER A 59 31.37 -37.51 -13.23
C SER A 59 31.73 -38.94 -13.61
N THR A 60 31.25 -39.88 -12.80
CA THR A 60 31.16 -41.28 -13.20
C THR A 60 29.86 -41.37 -14.00
N PRO A 61 29.80 -42.07 -15.14
CA PRO A 61 28.54 -42.21 -15.86
C PRO A 61 27.54 -42.89 -14.92
N SER A 62 26.50 -42.16 -14.51
CA SER A 62 25.36 -42.79 -13.83
C SER A 62 24.77 -43.83 -14.79
N PRO A 63 24.48 -45.05 -14.32
CA PRO A 63 23.77 -46.03 -15.14
C PRO A 63 22.44 -45.41 -15.58
N ALA A 64 22.01 -45.71 -16.81
CA ALA A 64 20.76 -45.24 -17.41
C ALA A 64 19.65 -45.19 -16.36
N ASN A 65 19.14 -43.97 -16.10
CA ASN A 65 18.21 -43.68 -15.03
C ASN A 65 17.05 -44.67 -15.03
N ALA A 66 16.87 -45.39 -13.92
CA ALA A 66 15.66 -46.16 -13.69
C ALA A 66 14.47 -45.21 -13.75
N ALA A 67 13.40 -45.60 -14.46
CA ALA A 67 12.16 -44.85 -14.51
C ALA A 67 11.70 -44.47 -13.09
N THR A 68 11.62 -43.17 -12.81
CA THR A 68 11.21 -42.63 -11.51
C THR A 68 9.84 -41.95 -11.60
N TRP A 69 9.43 -41.19 -10.58
CA TRP A 69 8.13 -40.54 -10.51
C TRP A 69 8.13 -39.21 -9.77
N PHE A 70 7.18 -38.33 -10.13
CA PHE A 70 6.81 -37.14 -9.36
C PHE A 70 5.38 -37.28 -8.83
N GLN A 71 5.14 -36.85 -7.59
CA GLN A 71 3.82 -36.85 -6.98
C GLN A 71 3.60 -35.57 -6.18
N VAL A 72 2.46 -34.94 -6.41
CA VAL A 72 2.00 -33.77 -5.66
C VAL A 72 0.60 -34.00 -5.14
N LYS A 73 0.37 -33.63 -3.87
CA LYS A 73 -0.96 -33.57 -3.27
C LYS A 73 -1.37 -32.11 -3.10
N LEU A 74 -2.47 -31.72 -3.71
CA LEU A 74 -3.08 -30.41 -3.56
C LEU A 74 -4.12 -30.46 -2.45
N VAL A 75 -3.96 -29.61 -1.44
CA VAL A 75 -4.89 -29.48 -0.30
C VAL A 75 -5.21 -28.01 -0.04
N ASP A 76 -6.27 -27.73 0.69
CA ASP A 76 -6.57 -26.40 1.21
C ASP A 76 -5.90 -26.15 2.58
N GLU A 77 -6.14 -24.99 3.18
CA GLU A 77 -5.50 -24.51 4.40
C GLU A 77 -5.81 -25.32 5.66
N VAL A 78 -6.80 -26.23 5.63
CA VAL A 78 -7.09 -27.16 6.73
C VAL A 78 -6.64 -28.60 6.45
N GLY A 79 -6.04 -28.82 5.27
CA GLY A 79 -5.52 -30.11 4.82
C GLY A 79 -6.51 -30.96 4.02
N ASP A 80 -7.67 -30.42 3.65
CA ASP A 80 -8.66 -31.14 2.86
C ASP A 80 -8.24 -31.20 1.38
N PRO A 81 -8.31 -32.37 0.72
CA PRO A 81 -7.84 -32.52 -0.65
C PRO A 81 -8.64 -31.67 -1.65
N ILE A 82 -7.96 -31.13 -2.66
CA ILE A 82 -8.57 -30.39 -3.77
C ILE A 82 -8.47 -31.22 -5.06
N GLY A 83 -9.57 -31.87 -5.43
CA GLY A 83 -9.67 -32.68 -6.64
C GLY A 83 -10.11 -31.90 -7.89
N ASP A 84 -9.89 -32.52 -9.05
CA ASP A 84 -10.24 -32.03 -10.38
C ASP A 84 -9.58 -30.70 -10.77
N VAL A 85 -8.33 -30.48 -10.35
CA VAL A 85 -7.53 -29.31 -10.73
C VAL A 85 -6.44 -29.74 -11.70
N GLU A 86 -6.33 -29.07 -12.86
CA GLU A 86 -5.25 -29.30 -13.80
C GLU A 86 -3.94 -28.69 -13.30
N LEU A 87 -2.94 -29.53 -13.14
CA LEU A 87 -1.57 -29.15 -12.84
C LEU A 87 -0.69 -29.41 -14.05
N SER A 88 0.26 -28.52 -14.27
CA SER A 88 1.35 -28.71 -15.21
C SER A 88 2.62 -29.07 -14.45
N ILE A 89 3.20 -30.22 -14.77
CA ILE A 89 4.49 -30.67 -14.22
C ILE A 89 5.54 -30.61 -15.34
N ALA A 90 6.52 -29.72 -15.20
CA ALA A 90 7.59 -29.49 -16.15
C ALA A 90 8.93 -30.06 -15.66
N PHE A 91 9.62 -30.84 -16.49
CA PHE A 91 10.92 -31.45 -16.20
C PHE A 91 11.67 -31.75 -17.50
N ASN A 92 13.00 -31.56 -17.53
CA ASN A 92 13.85 -31.77 -18.71
C ASN A 92 13.30 -31.16 -20.01
N GLY A 93 12.74 -29.95 -19.95
CA GLY A 93 12.13 -29.28 -21.11
C GLY A 93 10.81 -29.90 -21.59
N GLN A 94 10.32 -30.97 -20.95
CA GLN A 94 8.99 -31.53 -21.16
C GLN A 94 7.99 -30.91 -20.20
N LYS A 95 6.71 -30.90 -20.60
CA LYS A 95 5.60 -30.43 -19.78
C LYS A 95 4.46 -31.44 -19.90
N ARG A 96 4.02 -32.01 -18.77
CA ARG A 96 2.85 -32.91 -18.73
C ARG A 96 1.74 -32.27 -17.91
N THR A 97 0.53 -32.28 -18.46
CA THR A 97 -0.67 -31.86 -17.72
C THR A 97 -1.28 -33.09 -17.04
N VAL A 98 -1.56 -32.98 -15.75
CA VAL A 98 -2.20 -34.01 -14.94
C VAL A 98 -3.27 -33.39 -14.07
N THR A 99 -4.38 -34.09 -13.89
CA THR A 99 -5.49 -33.63 -13.06
C THR A 99 -5.41 -34.27 -11.68
N THR A 100 -5.63 -33.49 -10.63
CA THR A 100 -5.70 -34.04 -9.26
C THR A 100 -6.90 -34.97 -9.13
N SER A 101 -6.69 -36.14 -8.53
CA SER A 101 -7.76 -37.07 -8.15
C SER A 101 -8.66 -36.50 -7.04
N GLY A 102 -9.74 -37.18 -6.68
CA GLY A 102 -10.57 -36.81 -5.51
C GLY A 102 -9.80 -36.78 -4.18
N ALA A 103 -8.66 -37.46 -4.10
CA ALA A 103 -7.74 -37.40 -2.95
C ALA A 103 -6.74 -36.22 -3.04
N GLY A 104 -6.89 -35.34 -4.03
CA GLY A 104 -6.00 -34.20 -4.31
C GLY A 104 -4.67 -34.59 -4.93
N VAL A 105 -4.46 -35.87 -5.27
CA VAL A 105 -3.16 -36.37 -5.75
C VAL A 105 -3.08 -36.28 -7.26
N ALA A 106 -2.00 -35.71 -7.77
CA ALA A 106 -1.56 -35.82 -9.15
C ALA A 106 -0.17 -36.47 -9.19
N ARG A 107 0.03 -37.36 -10.16
CA ARG A 107 1.25 -38.16 -10.27
C ARG A 107 1.65 -38.30 -11.73
N VAL A 108 2.95 -38.25 -11.99
CA VAL A 108 3.53 -38.48 -13.32
C VAL A 108 4.60 -39.55 -13.18
N ASP A 109 4.39 -40.65 -13.91
CA ASP A 109 5.35 -41.72 -14.10
C ASP A 109 5.11 -42.43 -15.47
N PRO A 110 6.14 -43.03 -16.07
CA PRO A 110 7.56 -42.90 -15.71
C PRO A 110 8.12 -41.52 -16.11
N VAL A 111 9.13 -41.06 -15.36
CA VAL A 111 9.95 -39.88 -15.70
C VAL A 111 11.44 -40.19 -15.57
N ASP A 112 12.26 -39.35 -16.17
CA ASP A 112 13.72 -39.44 -16.16
C ASP A 112 14.31 -38.07 -15.75
N ALA A 113 13.96 -37.60 -14.55
CA ALA A 113 14.42 -36.34 -14.02
C ALA A 113 14.39 -36.36 -12.49
N SER A 114 15.33 -35.66 -11.84
CA SER A 114 15.38 -35.56 -10.38
C SER A 114 14.50 -34.45 -9.80
N PHE A 115 14.17 -33.44 -10.61
CA PHE A 115 13.35 -32.30 -10.20
C PHE A 115 12.30 -31.96 -11.24
N ALA A 116 11.19 -31.39 -10.79
CA ALA A 116 10.15 -30.83 -11.64
C ALA A 116 9.57 -29.54 -11.05
N GLU A 117 9.04 -28.69 -11.92
CA GLU A 117 8.23 -27.53 -11.54
C GLU A 117 6.74 -27.82 -11.71
N VAL A 118 5.98 -27.63 -10.64
CA VAL A 118 4.52 -27.77 -10.63
C VAL A 118 3.87 -26.40 -10.70
N ASN A 119 2.96 -26.23 -11.66
CA ASN A 119 2.15 -25.02 -11.85
C ASN A 119 0.66 -25.38 -11.86
N VAL A 120 -0.19 -24.53 -11.28
CA VAL A 120 -1.64 -24.64 -11.48
C VAL A 120 -1.97 -24.09 -12.87
N LYS A 121 -2.52 -24.92 -13.74
CA LYS A 121 -2.78 -24.54 -15.14
C LYS A 121 -4.06 -23.70 -15.28
N ASP A 122 -5.08 -24.03 -14.51
CA ASP A 122 -6.37 -23.34 -14.50
C ASP A 122 -6.67 -22.76 -13.12
N MET A 123 -6.29 -21.49 -12.95
CA MET A 123 -6.57 -20.73 -11.73
C MET A 123 -8.07 -20.50 -11.51
N GLY A 124 -8.87 -20.41 -12.57
CA GLY A 124 -10.32 -20.24 -12.48
C GLY A 124 -10.98 -21.48 -11.90
N ALA A 125 -10.60 -22.66 -12.38
CA ALA A 125 -11.07 -23.94 -11.84
C ALA A 125 -10.67 -24.12 -10.37
N LEU A 126 -9.43 -23.78 -9.99
CA LEU A 126 -9.01 -23.82 -8.59
C LEU A 126 -9.87 -22.90 -7.71
N ARG A 127 -10.14 -21.66 -8.16
CA ARG A 127 -10.98 -20.70 -7.44
C ARG A 127 -12.40 -21.22 -7.23
N GLU A 128 -13.03 -21.79 -8.25
CA GLU A 128 -14.37 -22.36 -8.12
C GLU A 128 -14.42 -23.56 -7.16
N LYS A 129 -13.33 -24.33 -7.04
CA LYS A 129 -13.25 -25.46 -6.09
C LYS A 129 -13.09 -25.03 -4.64
N VAL A 130 -12.35 -23.95 -4.37
CA VAL A 130 -12.13 -23.46 -2.98
C VAL A 130 -13.22 -22.50 -2.50
N LYS A 131 -13.85 -21.76 -3.41
CA LYS A 131 -14.92 -20.79 -3.11
C LYS A 131 -16.00 -21.31 -2.15
N PRO A 132 -16.63 -22.49 -2.36
CA PRO A 132 -17.64 -23.00 -1.42
C PRO A 132 -17.04 -23.37 -0.05
N ARG A 133 -15.76 -23.74 0.00
CA ARG A 133 -15.05 -24.04 1.26
C ARG A 133 -14.80 -22.77 2.06
N TRP A 134 -14.53 -21.67 1.36
CA TRP A 134 -14.18 -20.38 1.96
C TRP A 134 -15.36 -19.46 2.18
N GLU A 135 -16.60 -19.95 2.15
CA GLU A 135 -17.78 -19.13 2.48
C GLU A 135 -17.78 -18.63 3.93
N LYS A 136 -17.07 -19.33 4.82
CA LYS A 136 -17.02 -19.06 6.26
C LYS A 136 -15.58 -19.03 6.76
N PRO A 137 -15.30 -18.32 7.87
CA PRO A 137 -14.00 -18.37 8.54
C PRO A 137 -13.59 -19.80 8.89
N ARG A 138 -12.32 -20.14 8.66
CA ARG A 138 -11.74 -21.46 8.94
C ARG A 138 -10.48 -21.30 9.77
N LYS A 139 -10.21 -22.28 10.64
CA LYS A 139 -8.97 -22.32 11.40
C LYS A 139 -7.93 -23.13 10.61
N PRO A 140 -6.80 -22.54 10.17
CA PRO A 140 -5.80 -23.26 9.40
C PRO A 140 -5.22 -24.45 10.19
N LYS A 141 -4.95 -25.53 9.47
CA LYS A 141 -4.27 -26.75 9.96
C LYS A 141 -3.30 -27.22 8.89
N ILE A 142 -2.31 -26.36 8.63
CA ILE A 142 -1.32 -26.58 7.58
C ILE A 142 -0.41 -27.75 7.97
N PRO A 143 -0.25 -28.77 7.09
CA PRO A 143 0.71 -29.84 7.31
C PRO A 143 2.15 -29.31 7.45
N THR A 144 2.96 -29.95 8.28
CA THR A 144 4.39 -29.60 8.41
C THR A 144 5.26 -30.67 7.75
N GLY A 145 6.28 -30.26 7.00
CA GLY A 145 7.25 -31.19 6.44
C GLY A 145 8.17 -30.52 5.41
N PRO A 146 9.30 -31.16 5.06
CA PRO A 146 10.30 -30.59 4.16
C PRO A 146 9.82 -30.43 2.71
N ALA A 147 8.75 -31.13 2.32
CA ALA A 147 8.13 -31.06 0.99
C ALA A 147 6.69 -30.51 1.06
N VAL A 148 6.43 -29.60 1.99
CA VAL A 148 5.16 -28.86 2.08
C VAL A 148 5.38 -27.43 1.60
N PHE A 149 4.55 -26.99 0.65
CA PHE A 149 4.66 -25.69 0.01
C PHE A 149 3.34 -24.95 0.13
N GLU A 150 3.33 -23.87 0.89
CA GLU A 150 2.18 -22.97 0.97
C GLU A 150 2.14 -22.06 -0.25
N ARG A 151 0.95 -21.89 -0.82
CA ARG A 151 0.68 -21.01 -1.95
C ARG A 151 -0.63 -20.28 -1.70
N GLU A 152 -0.52 -18.98 -1.50
CA GLU A 152 -1.69 -18.14 -1.34
C GLU A 152 -2.44 -17.99 -2.67
N LEU A 153 -3.77 -18.03 -2.61
CA LEU A 153 -4.62 -17.89 -3.79
C LEU A 153 -4.75 -16.43 -4.24
N ASP A 154 -3.65 -15.85 -4.72
CA ASP A 154 -3.66 -14.58 -5.42
C ASP A 154 -3.86 -14.75 -6.93
N GLN A 155 -3.75 -13.68 -7.72
CA GLN A 155 -3.97 -13.71 -9.18
C GLN A 155 -3.17 -14.83 -9.87
N VAL A 156 -1.94 -15.06 -9.41
CA VAL A 156 -1.07 -16.15 -9.82
C VAL A 156 -0.54 -16.89 -8.58
N ILE A 157 -0.23 -18.17 -8.76
CA ILE A 157 0.47 -18.98 -7.77
C ILE A 157 1.85 -19.30 -8.34
N ASP A 158 2.89 -19.02 -7.56
CA ASP A 158 4.26 -19.35 -7.93
C ASP A 158 4.45 -20.86 -8.09
N ALA A 159 5.26 -21.23 -9.08
CA ALA A 159 5.64 -22.61 -9.30
C ALA A 159 6.27 -23.24 -8.04
N VAL A 160 6.13 -24.56 -7.92
CA VAL A 160 6.70 -25.34 -6.83
C VAL A 160 7.72 -26.31 -7.41
N ALA A 161 8.97 -26.21 -6.97
CA ALA A 161 9.99 -27.19 -7.29
C ALA A 161 9.82 -28.44 -6.39
N ILE A 162 9.72 -29.62 -7.00
CA ILE A 162 9.55 -30.91 -6.32
C ILE A 162 10.65 -31.88 -6.72
N GLU A 163 11.04 -32.76 -5.80
CA GLU A 163 12.03 -33.82 -6.01
C GLU A 163 11.35 -35.13 -6.41
N ASN A 164 12.03 -35.95 -7.22
CA ASN A 164 11.54 -37.27 -7.57
C ASN A 164 11.50 -38.18 -6.35
N GLU A 165 10.56 -39.12 -6.33
CA GLU A 165 10.40 -40.08 -5.22
C GLU A 165 10.06 -39.49 -3.85
N VAL A 166 9.83 -38.18 -3.77
CA VAL A 166 9.41 -37.46 -2.57
C VAL A 166 7.99 -36.93 -2.80
N PRO A 167 6.96 -37.44 -2.10
CA PRO A 167 5.61 -36.89 -2.20
C PRO A 167 5.58 -35.45 -1.68
N ALA A 168 5.31 -34.49 -2.57
CA ALA A 168 5.12 -33.10 -2.21
C ALA A 168 3.67 -32.81 -1.84
N THR A 169 3.44 -31.84 -0.95
CA THR A 169 2.11 -31.30 -0.65
C THR A 169 2.12 -29.80 -0.96
N VAL A 170 1.19 -29.36 -1.82
CA VAL A 170 0.93 -27.94 -2.08
C VAL A 170 -0.33 -27.56 -1.33
N VAL A 171 -0.21 -26.59 -0.43
CA VAL A 171 -1.29 -26.11 0.42
C VAL A 171 -1.76 -24.78 -0.15
N ILE A 172 -3.01 -24.73 -0.60
CA ILE A 172 -3.64 -23.49 -1.08
C ILE A 172 -4.19 -22.74 0.12
N THR A 173 -3.65 -21.54 0.38
CA THR A 173 -4.06 -20.69 1.49
C THR A 173 -4.93 -19.52 1.01
N PRO A 174 -5.89 -19.06 1.83
CA PRO A 174 -6.73 -17.91 1.52
C PRO A 174 -5.92 -16.61 1.45
N TYR A 175 -6.36 -15.68 0.62
CA TYR A 175 -5.72 -14.37 0.47
C TYR A 175 -5.80 -13.55 1.76
N PHE A 176 -4.70 -12.93 2.16
CA PHE A 176 -4.66 -11.93 3.22
C PHE A 176 -3.60 -10.85 2.94
N ARG A 177 -4.04 -9.60 2.77
CA ARG A 177 -3.19 -8.42 2.60
C ARG A 177 -3.67 -7.27 3.46
N CYS A 178 -2.83 -6.27 3.58
CA CYS A 178 -3.15 -5.02 4.24
C CYS A 178 -2.73 -3.86 3.32
N LYS A 179 -3.54 -2.80 3.34
CA LYS A 179 -3.32 -1.58 2.57
C LYS A 179 -3.28 -0.42 3.55
N GLU A 180 -2.13 0.26 3.61
CA GLU A 180 -2.00 1.47 4.41
C GLU A 180 -2.66 2.65 3.70
N ILE A 181 -3.30 3.50 4.50
CA ILE A 181 -3.70 4.86 4.14
C ILE A 181 -2.81 5.80 4.97
N PRO A 182 -1.77 6.40 4.35
CA PRO A 182 -0.80 7.22 5.07
C PRO A 182 -1.43 8.37 5.85
N GLY A 183 -0.84 8.70 6.98
CA GLY A 183 -1.33 9.78 7.83
C GLY A 183 -1.31 11.17 7.20
N ALA A 184 -0.50 11.39 6.16
CA ALA A 184 -0.45 12.64 5.39
C ALA A 184 -1.81 12.97 4.72
N HIS A 185 -2.66 11.97 4.52
CA HIS A 185 -4.02 12.15 3.98
C HIS A 185 -5.02 12.70 5.00
N PHE A 186 -4.56 12.95 6.23
CA PHE A 186 -5.30 13.61 7.30
C PHE A 186 -4.47 14.77 7.83
N ASP A 187 -5.05 15.97 7.89
CA ASP A 187 -4.40 17.07 8.61
C ASP A 187 -4.19 16.68 10.09
N PHE A 188 -3.19 17.29 10.74
CA PHE A 188 -2.93 17.06 12.15
C PHE A 188 -4.19 17.32 13.00
N GLY A 189 -4.54 16.35 13.85
CA GLY A 189 -5.75 16.39 14.67
C GLY A 189 -7.07 16.23 13.89
N ARG A 190 -7.06 15.97 12.59
CA ARG A 190 -8.30 15.92 11.79
C ARG A 190 -8.63 14.52 11.31
N SER A 191 -9.91 14.30 11.02
CA SER A 191 -10.42 13.03 10.49
C SER A 191 -10.92 13.11 9.04
N PHE A 192 -10.90 14.30 8.43
CA PHE A 192 -11.25 14.45 7.02
C PHE A 192 -10.22 13.76 6.12
N VAL A 193 -10.71 12.98 5.15
CA VAL A 193 -9.90 12.30 4.15
C VAL A 193 -9.67 13.25 2.98
N ARG A 194 -8.44 13.76 2.85
CA ARG A 194 -8.04 14.75 1.85
C ARG A 194 -8.15 14.21 0.41
N ARG A 195 -8.21 15.13 -0.57
CA ARG A 195 -8.34 14.79 -1.99
C ARG A 195 -7.17 13.97 -2.54
N ASP A 196 -5.97 14.19 -1.99
CA ASP A 196 -4.76 13.45 -2.36
C ASP A 196 -4.83 11.96 -1.94
N ALA A 197 -5.73 11.60 -1.02
CA ALA A 197 -5.95 10.23 -0.58
C ALA A 197 -6.67 9.37 -1.62
N ILE A 198 -7.34 9.98 -2.61
CA ILE A 198 -8.14 9.26 -3.62
C ILE A 198 -7.28 8.23 -4.34
N ALA A 199 -6.05 8.57 -4.72
CA ALA A 199 -5.12 7.67 -5.40
C ALA A 199 -4.71 6.46 -4.55
N THR A 200 -4.71 6.61 -3.22
CA THR A 200 -4.44 5.50 -2.28
C THR A 200 -5.70 4.66 -2.03
N LEU A 201 -6.88 5.27 -2.00
CA LEU A 201 -8.14 4.60 -1.66
C LEU A 201 -8.76 3.83 -2.83
N ALA A 202 -8.68 4.35 -4.06
CA ALA A 202 -9.31 3.74 -5.23
C ALA A 202 -8.84 2.29 -5.48
N PRO A 203 -7.52 1.97 -5.47
CA PRO A 203 -7.06 0.60 -5.68
C PRO A 203 -7.56 -0.40 -4.63
N ILE A 204 -7.84 0.06 -3.40
CA ILE A 204 -8.38 -0.81 -2.33
C ILE A 204 -9.80 -1.26 -2.70
N VAL A 205 -10.64 -0.33 -3.18
CA VAL A 205 -12.02 -0.65 -3.55
C VAL A 205 -12.06 -1.45 -4.84
N GLU A 206 -11.18 -1.17 -5.80
CA GLU A 206 -11.02 -1.95 -7.03
C GLU A 206 -10.66 -3.41 -6.74
N ASP A 207 -9.73 -3.65 -5.81
CA ASP A 207 -9.33 -5.00 -5.40
C ASP A 207 -10.52 -5.79 -4.80
N LEU A 208 -11.31 -5.13 -3.94
CA LEU A 208 -12.55 -5.72 -3.42
C LEU A 208 -13.57 -5.99 -4.53
N GLN A 209 -13.79 -5.04 -5.44
CA GLN A 209 -14.76 -5.21 -6.52
C GLN A 209 -14.37 -6.28 -7.53
N GLY A 210 -13.06 -6.51 -7.75
CA GLY A 210 -12.54 -7.53 -8.66
C GLY A 210 -12.72 -8.97 -8.18
N GLN A 211 -12.96 -9.19 -6.87
CA GLN A 211 -13.05 -10.53 -6.29
C GLN A 211 -14.26 -10.65 -5.33
N PRO A 212 -15.35 -11.33 -5.73
CA PRO A 212 -16.60 -11.36 -4.97
C PRO A 212 -16.50 -11.87 -3.53
N ILE A 213 -15.51 -12.70 -3.21
CA ILE A 213 -15.34 -13.33 -1.88
C ILE A 213 -14.49 -12.53 -0.89
N ARG A 214 -13.76 -11.50 -1.35
CA ARG A 214 -12.84 -10.73 -0.50
C ARG A 214 -13.62 -9.84 0.46
N LYS A 215 -13.15 -9.58 1.67
CA LYS A 215 -13.73 -8.59 2.58
C LYS A 215 -12.66 -7.61 3.02
N ALA A 216 -13.12 -6.45 3.48
CA ALA A 216 -12.29 -5.44 4.11
C ALA A 216 -12.57 -5.35 5.62
N MET A 217 -11.53 -5.19 6.42
CA MET A 217 -11.62 -4.79 7.83
C MET A 217 -10.82 -3.51 8.04
N ILE A 218 -11.49 -2.45 8.52
CA ILE A 218 -10.93 -1.10 8.57
C ILE A 218 -10.48 -0.79 10.00
N PHE A 219 -9.19 -0.54 10.15
CA PHE A 219 -8.58 0.00 11.36
C PHE A 219 -7.92 1.35 11.10
N THR A 220 -7.89 2.20 12.10
CA THR A 220 -7.17 3.47 12.04
C THR A 220 -6.44 3.74 13.34
N HIS A 221 -5.40 4.54 13.25
CA HIS A 221 -4.45 4.80 14.31
C HIS A 221 -4.23 6.30 14.47
N SER A 222 -3.80 6.68 15.66
CA SER A 222 -3.24 7.99 15.96
C SER A 222 -1.80 7.82 16.41
N ASP A 223 -1.07 8.93 16.45
CA ASP A 223 0.15 9.01 17.25
C ASP A 223 -0.20 9.22 18.74
N ARG A 224 0.82 9.38 19.59
CA ARG A 224 0.69 9.63 21.03
C ARG A 224 0.62 11.12 21.39
N SER A 225 0.32 11.98 20.42
CA SER A 225 0.17 13.41 20.68
C SER A 225 -1.21 13.65 21.28
N GLY A 226 -1.27 13.73 22.61
CA GLY A 226 -2.48 14.07 23.35
C GLY A 226 -3.04 12.91 24.19
N PRO A 227 -4.17 13.14 24.87
CA PRO A 227 -4.80 12.13 25.73
C PRO A 227 -5.28 10.91 24.95
N GLU A 228 -5.04 9.72 25.51
CA GLU A 228 -5.44 8.42 24.95
C GLU A 228 -6.93 8.34 24.54
N ALA A 229 -7.83 8.94 25.32
CA ALA A 229 -9.25 9.00 25.01
C ALA A 229 -9.56 9.85 23.76
N LEU A 230 -8.83 10.94 23.54
CA LEU A 230 -8.93 11.74 22.32
C LEU A 230 -8.41 10.96 21.12
N ASN A 231 -7.29 10.28 21.30
CA ASN A 231 -6.65 9.46 20.28
C ASN A 231 -7.54 8.29 19.83
N LYS A 232 -8.23 7.66 20.78
CA LYS A 232 -9.28 6.66 20.50
C LYS A 232 -10.41 7.25 19.67
N GLU A 233 -10.96 8.38 20.08
CA GLU A 233 -12.06 9.02 19.37
C GLU A 233 -11.65 9.50 17.96
N LEU A 234 -10.50 10.17 17.83
CA LEU A 234 -9.97 10.67 16.56
C LEU A 234 -9.73 9.53 15.57
N SER A 235 -9.12 8.43 16.02
CA SER A 235 -8.93 7.26 15.17
C SER A 235 -10.28 6.69 14.72
N GLU A 236 -11.27 6.53 15.60
CA GLU A 236 -12.61 6.05 15.23
C GLU A 236 -13.29 6.95 14.19
N ARG A 237 -13.16 8.27 14.31
CA ARG A 237 -13.66 9.22 13.32
C ARG A 237 -13.00 9.04 11.96
N ARG A 238 -11.67 8.81 11.90
CA ARG A 238 -10.95 8.51 10.65
C ARG A 238 -11.44 7.21 10.02
N ALA A 239 -11.64 6.19 10.84
CA ALA A 239 -12.12 4.88 10.40
C ALA A 239 -13.54 4.98 9.81
N LYS A 240 -14.41 5.76 10.48
CA LYS A 240 -15.76 6.08 9.97
C LYS A 240 -15.71 6.84 8.64
N ALA A 241 -14.81 7.80 8.50
CA ALA A 241 -14.66 8.59 7.27
C ALA A 241 -14.28 7.70 6.07
N ILE A 242 -13.30 6.79 6.25
CA ILE A 242 -12.89 5.81 5.23
C ILE A 242 -14.04 4.87 4.89
N HIS A 243 -14.68 4.27 5.90
CA HIS A 243 -15.82 3.37 5.69
C HIS A 243 -16.91 4.04 4.86
N ALA A 244 -17.30 5.26 5.23
CA ALA A 244 -18.36 6.00 4.55
C ALA A 244 -17.99 6.37 3.11
N LEU A 245 -16.71 6.62 2.80
CA LEU A 245 -16.26 6.79 1.43
C LEU A 245 -16.36 5.48 0.63
N PHE A 246 -16.00 4.34 1.20
CA PHE A 246 -16.11 3.04 0.51
C PHE A 246 -17.55 2.64 0.25
N THR A 247 -18.47 2.93 1.17
CA THR A 247 -19.89 2.55 1.06
C THR A 247 -20.79 3.66 0.54
N HIS A 248 -20.24 4.80 0.13
CA HIS A 248 -20.96 6.02 -0.29
C HIS A 248 -22.01 6.48 0.74
N ASP A 249 -21.70 6.37 2.03
CA ASP A 249 -22.59 6.74 3.14
C ASP A 249 -22.52 8.25 3.43
N ALA A 250 -23.25 9.03 2.64
CA ALA A 250 -23.31 10.48 2.79
C ALA A 250 -23.89 10.93 4.14
N ALA A 251 -24.74 10.11 4.79
CA ALA A 251 -25.29 10.43 6.10
C ALA A 251 -24.21 10.34 7.19
N ALA A 252 -23.38 9.30 7.15
CA ALA A 252 -22.23 9.18 8.04
C ALA A 252 -21.22 10.32 7.86
N TRP A 253 -21.00 10.79 6.62
CA TRP A 253 -20.18 11.98 6.36
C TRP A 253 -20.82 13.28 6.87
N GLU A 254 -22.14 13.43 6.77
CA GLU A 254 -22.85 14.59 7.34
C GLU A 254 -22.76 14.62 8.88
N GLU A 255 -22.82 13.47 9.55
CA GLU A 255 -22.59 13.37 11.00
C GLU A 255 -21.17 13.79 11.39
N LEU A 256 -20.16 13.37 10.62
CA LEU A 256 -18.76 13.80 10.82
C LEU A 256 -18.61 15.31 10.58
N PHE A 257 -19.22 15.81 9.49
CA PHE A 257 -19.12 17.21 9.09
C PHE A 257 -19.70 18.15 10.16
N THR A 258 -20.89 17.80 10.66
CA THR A 258 -21.61 18.59 11.68
C THR A 258 -21.17 18.32 13.11
N ASN A 259 -20.18 17.45 13.30
CA ASN A 259 -19.71 16.99 14.60
C ASN A 259 -20.82 16.43 15.52
N LYS A 260 -21.79 15.72 14.95
CA LYS A 260 -22.84 15.02 15.73
C LYS A 260 -22.35 13.68 16.31
N TYR A 261 -21.06 13.39 16.19
CA TYR A 261 -20.46 12.16 16.69
C TYR A 261 -20.46 12.11 18.23
N THR A 262 -20.65 10.92 18.79
CA THR A 262 -20.98 10.71 20.21
C THR A 262 -19.78 10.56 21.15
N GLY A 263 -18.58 10.95 20.73
CA GLY A 263 -17.44 11.03 21.62
C GLY A 263 -17.40 12.40 22.28
N GLY A 264 -17.62 12.45 23.59
CA GLY A 264 -17.71 13.73 24.31
C GLY A 264 -16.37 14.44 24.50
N ASN A 265 -15.26 13.91 23.97
CA ASN A 265 -13.93 14.39 24.28
C ASN A 265 -13.30 15.21 23.14
N TRP A 266 -13.77 15.04 21.89
CA TRP A 266 -13.20 15.71 20.72
C TRP A 266 -14.23 16.58 19.98
N SER A 267 -13.85 17.82 19.66
CA SER A 267 -14.68 18.73 18.88
C SER A 267 -13.98 19.14 17.59
N GLU A 268 -14.16 18.36 16.53
CA GLU A 268 -13.78 18.74 15.18
C GLU A 268 -15.05 19.00 14.37
N ALA A 269 -15.18 20.24 13.90
CA ALA A 269 -16.16 20.59 12.88
C ALA A 269 -15.45 20.66 11.52
N TRP A 270 -16.05 20.03 10.51
CA TRP A 270 -15.68 20.30 9.13
C TRP A 270 -16.47 21.50 8.63
N GLY A 271 -15.93 22.16 7.61
CA GLY A 271 -16.49 23.40 7.09
C GLY A 271 -16.03 23.68 5.67
N THR A 272 -15.81 24.96 5.39
CA THR A 272 -15.46 25.44 4.05
C THR A 272 -14.18 24.80 3.50
N ARG A 273 -13.19 24.50 4.35
CA ARG A 273 -11.94 23.88 3.89
C ARG A 273 -12.20 22.50 3.26
N GLU A 274 -13.02 21.69 3.91
CA GLU A 274 -13.38 20.36 3.41
C GLU A 274 -14.23 20.44 2.14
N VAL A 275 -15.10 21.46 2.05
CA VAL A 275 -15.84 21.78 0.82
C VAL A 275 -14.86 22.10 -0.32
N GLN A 276 -13.85 22.94 -0.08
CA GLN A 276 -12.83 23.28 -1.07
C GLN A 276 -12.03 22.05 -1.53
N HIS A 277 -11.65 21.15 -0.63
CA HIS A 277 -11.00 19.88 -0.98
C HIS A 277 -11.83 19.04 -1.94
N MET A 278 -13.12 18.86 -1.63
CA MET A 278 -14.02 18.05 -2.46
C MET A 278 -14.26 18.70 -3.82
N LEU A 279 -14.52 20.02 -3.86
CA LEU A 279 -14.71 20.74 -5.12
C LEU A 279 -13.48 20.66 -6.02
N ASN A 280 -12.28 20.82 -5.46
CA ASN A 280 -11.04 20.66 -6.21
C ASN A 280 -10.83 19.24 -6.74
N ALA A 281 -11.18 18.21 -5.95
CA ALA A 281 -11.12 16.82 -6.40
C ALA A 281 -12.07 16.53 -7.58
N LEU A 282 -13.18 17.28 -7.65
CA LEU A 282 -14.14 17.23 -8.75
C LEU A 282 -13.74 18.09 -9.95
N SER A 283 -12.59 18.77 -9.91
CA SER A 283 -12.21 19.82 -10.87
C SER A 283 -13.27 20.91 -11.00
N CYS A 284 -14.01 21.18 -9.91
CA CYS A 284 -15.02 22.22 -9.82
C CYS A 284 -14.38 23.49 -9.26
N GLY A 285 -13.70 24.22 -10.14
CA GLY A 285 -13.06 25.49 -9.83
C GLY A 285 -14.00 26.68 -9.86
N ASP A 286 -13.43 27.88 -9.77
CA ASP A 286 -14.16 29.14 -9.93
C ASP A 286 -14.74 29.33 -11.36
N ASP A 287 -15.32 30.50 -11.64
CA ASP A 287 -15.89 30.80 -12.95
C ASP A 287 -14.82 30.87 -14.07
N ALA A 288 -13.55 31.11 -13.73
CA ALA A 288 -12.43 31.04 -14.66
C ALA A 288 -11.87 29.61 -14.82
N GLY A 289 -12.38 28.64 -14.03
CA GLY A 289 -11.90 27.27 -13.99
C GLY A 289 -10.62 27.08 -13.18
N ALA A 290 -10.21 28.07 -12.38
CA ALA A 290 -9.05 27.93 -11.51
C ALA A 290 -9.38 27.09 -10.27
N ALA A 291 -8.40 26.30 -9.81
CA ALA A 291 -8.52 25.54 -8.58
C ALA A 291 -8.62 26.46 -7.36
N LEU A 292 -9.38 26.02 -6.34
CA LEU A 292 -9.57 26.75 -5.10
C LEU A 292 -8.35 26.64 -4.20
N ILE A 293 -8.06 27.72 -3.47
CA ILE A 293 -7.13 27.69 -2.33
C ILE A 293 -7.88 27.10 -1.13
N GLU A 294 -7.32 26.07 -0.50
CA GLU A 294 -7.94 25.30 0.59
C GLU A 294 -7.73 25.96 1.97
N HIS A 295 -8.00 27.26 2.06
CA HIS A 295 -7.75 28.07 3.26
C HIS A 295 -8.90 28.07 4.26
N GLY A 296 -10.07 27.54 3.89
CA GLY A 296 -11.26 27.48 4.73
C GLY A 296 -12.08 28.78 4.81
N GLN A 297 -11.78 29.78 3.99
CA GLN A 297 -12.59 30.99 3.85
C GLN A 297 -13.64 30.80 2.75
N LYS A 298 -14.85 31.30 2.99
CA LYS A 298 -15.93 31.31 2.00
C LYS A 298 -15.82 32.56 1.13
N ASP A 299 -14.74 32.65 0.37
CA ASP A 299 -14.44 33.76 -0.54
C ASP A 299 -15.19 33.64 -1.88
N THR A 300 -15.03 34.65 -2.73
CA THR A 300 -15.69 34.71 -4.04
C THR A 300 -15.41 33.48 -4.91
N PRO A 301 -14.15 33.02 -5.08
CA PRO A 301 -13.86 31.77 -5.81
C PRO A 301 -14.60 30.55 -5.25
N THR A 302 -14.63 30.40 -3.92
CA THR A 302 -15.32 29.28 -3.28
C THR A 302 -16.83 29.35 -3.52
N VAL A 303 -17.46 30.52 -3.41
CA VAL A 303 -18.89 30.69 -3.69
C VAL A 303 -19.22 30.40 -5.16
N GLN A 304 -18.36 30.84 -6.09
CA GLN A 304 -18.50 30.55 -7.52
C GLN A 304 -18.46 29.04 -7.79
N ALA A 305 -17.46 28.35 -7.23
CA ALA A 305 -17.33 26.90 -7.35
C ALA A 305 -18.53 26.14 -6.75
N ILE A 306 -19.04 26.57 -5.59
CA ILE A 306 -20.26 25.97 -5.00
C ILE A 306 -21.45 26.14 -5.96
N LYS A 307 -21.66 27.35 -6.50
CA LYS A 307 -22.74 27.59 -7.47
C LYS A 307 -22.57 26.76 -8.74
N ARG A 308 -21.34 26.59 -9.21
CA ARG A 308 -21.00 25.77 -10.36
C ARG A 308 -21.33 24.29 -10.12
N PHE A 309 -20.96 23.77 -8.95
CA PHE A 309 -21.36 22.42 -8.51
C PHE A 309 -22.89 22.27 -8.44
N GLN A 310 -23.60 23.25 -7.88
CA GLN A 310 -25.07 23.26 -7.77
C GLN A 310 -25.77 23.26 -9.14
N ARG A 311 -25.18 23.90 -10.16
CA ARG A 311 -25.66 23.87 -11.55
C ARG A 311 -25.35 22.55 -12.28
N GLY A 312 -24.41 21.75 -11.76
CA GLY A 312 -23.90 20.56 -12.44
C GLY A 312 -22.82 20.86 -13.48
N ASP A 313 -22.21 22.06 -13.45
CA ASP A 313 -21.26 22.52 -14.46
C ASP A 313 -19.83 22.03 -14.19
N TYR A 314 -19.62 20.74 -13.95
CA TYR A 314 -18.29 20.18 -13.65
C TYR A 314 -18.06 18.82 -14.35
N PRO A 315 -16.79 18.41 -14.57
CA PRO A 315 -16.49 17.15 -15.25
C PRO A 315 -16.98 15.93 -14.48
N ASP A 316 -17.39 14.90 -15.22
CA ASP A 316 -17.81 13.60 -14.67
C ASP A 316 -18.96 13.69 -13.66
N LEU A 317 -19.87 14.64 -13.85
CA LEU A 317 -21.13 14.78 -13.10
C LEU A 317 -21.85 13.42 -13.01
N PRO A 318 -22.11 12.87 -11.80
CA PRO A 318 -22.91 11.68 -11.65
C PRO A 318 -24.32 11.90 -12.21
N ALA A 319 -24.79 10.99 -13.06
CA ALA A 319 -26.10 11.09 -13.70
C ALA A 319 -27.26 11.09 -12.69
N GLU A 320 -27.04 10.52 -11.52
CA GLU A 320 -27.98 10.45 -10.41
C GLU A 320 -27.96 11.66 -9.47
N GLN A 321 -27.08 12.65 -9.67
CA GLN A 321 -27.03 13.83 -8.81
C GLN A 321 -28.38 14.54 -8.81
N ALA A 322 -28.93 14.78 -7.63
CA ALA A 322 -30.20 15.48 -7.49
C ALA A 322 -30.07 16.96 -7.87
N PRO A 323 -31.13 17.60 -8.44
CA PRO A 323 -31.14 19.04 -8.66
C PRO A 323 -30.93 19.82 -7.36
N LEU A 324 -30.09 20.86 -7.42
CA LEU A 324 -29.75 21.70 -6.28
C LEU A 324 -30.21 23.15 -6.52
N ALA A 325 -30.53 23.86 -5.44
CA ALA A 325 -30.70 25.29 -5.49
C ALA A 325 -29.34 25.96 -5.69
N VAL A 326 -29.28 26.97 -6.57
CA VAL A 326 -28.04 27.69 -6.89
C VAL A 326 -27.92 28.91 -5.98
N ASP A 327 -27.66 28.68 -4.69
CA ASP A 327 -27.56 29.71 -3.65
C ASP A 327 -26.11 30.06 -3.26
N GLY A 328 -25.12 29.24 -3.66
CA GLY A 328 -23.72 29.41 -3.25
C GLY A 328 -23.43 28.97 -1.81
N ASP A 329 -24.36 28.25 -1.20
CA ASP A 329 -24.24 27.68 0.13
C ASP A 329 -24.05 26.16 0.06
N ALA A 330 -22.99 25.66 0.68
CA ALA A 330 -22.82 24.23 0.90
C ALA A 330 -23.71 23.75 2.07
N GLY A 331 -25.03 23.92 1.95
CA GLY A 331 -26.03 23.44 2.91
C GLY A 331 -26.19 21.91 2.87
N PRO A 332 -27.00 21.31 3.76
CA PRO A 332 -27.10 19.85 3.89
C PRO A 332 -27.42 19.11 2.57
N LYS A 333 -28.27 19.69 1.71
CA LYS A 333 -28.61 19.11 0.40
C LYS A 333 -27.41 19.13 -0.54
N THR A 334 -26.73 20.28 -0.66
CA THR A 334 -25.51 20.41 -1.48
C THR A 334 -24.39 19.52 -0.97
N ARG A 335 -24.20 19.45 0.36
CA ARG A 335 -23.19 18.57 0.98
C ARG A 335 -23.45 17.11 0.70
N LYS A 336 -24.70 16.63 0.82
CA LYS A 336 -25.05 15.25 0.49
C LYS A 336 -24.58 14.87 -0.92
N GLU A 337 -24.93 15.67 -1.91
CA GLU A 337 -24.54 15.40 -3.30
C GLU A 337 -23.02 15.56 -3.50
N LEU A 338 -22.38 16.52 -2.83
CA LEU A 338 -20.93 16.71 -2.87
C LEU A 338 -20.19 15.51 -2.28
N PHE A 339 -20.66 14.95 -1.16
CA PHE A 339 -20.09 13.76 -0.53
C PHE A 339 -20.20 12.53 -1.44
N LEU A 340 -21.34 12.34 -2.12
CA LEU A 340 -21.55 11.25 -3.06
C LEU A 340 -20.65 11.40 -4.30
N ALA A 341 -20.58 12.60 -4.88
CA ALA A 341 -19.71 12.88 -6.02
C ALA A 341 -18.23 12.68 -5.65
N TYR A 342 -17.83 13.08 -4.44
CA TYR A 342 -16.47 12.88 -3.93
C TYR A 342 -16.15 11.40 -3.70
N ALA A 343 -17.04 10.64 -3.06
CA ALA A 343 -16.88 9.19 -2.90
C ALA A 343 -16.77 8.45 -4.25
N LYS A 344 -17.48 8.95 -5.28
CA LYS A 344 -17.39 8.40 -6.65
C LYS A 344 -16.04 8.60 -7.33
N ARG A 345 -15.17 9.47 -6.82
CA ARG A 345 -13.77 9.55 -7.26
C ARG A 345 -12.93 8.37 -6.78
N ILE A 346 -13.37 7.66 -5.74
CA ILE A 346 -12.72 6.45 -5.23
C ILE A 346 -13.28 5.22 -5.93
N SER A 347 -14.61 5.13 -6.05
CA SER A 347 -15.26 4.01 -6.75
C SER A 347 -16.59 4.44 -7.36
N ARG A 348 -16.88 4.00 -8.58
CA ARG A 348 -18.15 4.37 -9.26
C ARG A 348 -19.38 3.85 -8.52
N GLN A 349 -19.27 2.66 -7.94
CA GLN A 349 -20.31 1.99 -7.17
C GLN A 349 -19.89 1.85 -5.71
N PRO A 350 -20.84 1.94 -4.76
CA PRO A 350 -20.56 1.71 -3.36
C PRO A 350 -20.15 0.26 -3.15
N LEU A 351 -19.22 0.04 -2.22
CA LEU A 351 -18.92 -1.29 -1.73
C LEU A 351 -20.14 -1.84 -0.96
N PRO A 352 -20.62 -3.05 -1.28
CA PRO A 352 -21.73 -3.66 -0.55
C PRO A 352 -21.38 -3.87 0.93
N ALA A 353 -22.37 -3.70 1.82
CA ALA A 353 -22.14 -3.68 3.27
C ALA A 353 -21.63 -5.01 3.84
N ASP A 354 -21.94 -6.14 3.18
CA ASP A 354 -21.47 -7.48 3.53
C ASP A 354 -19.99 -7.71 3.14
N ARG A 355 -19.40 -6.83 2.33
CA ARG A 355 -17.96 -6.82 2.02
C ARG A 355 -17.14 -6.11 3.09
N ILE A 356 -17.77 -5.52 4.10
CA ILE A 356 -17.12 -4.97 5.29
C ILE A 356 -17.25 -5.96 6.45
N ALA A 357 -16.13 -6.55 6.86
CA ALA A 357 -16.06 -7.39 8.04
C ALA A 357 -16.27 -6.58 9.32
N LYS A 358 -16.91 -7.20 10.31
CA LYS A 358 -17.26 -6.51 11.56
C LYS A 358 -16.22 -6.78 12.65
N VAL A 359 -15.87 -5.75 13.39
CA VAL A 359 -15.06 -5.83 14.62
C VAL A 359 -16.01 -5.72 15.80
N ASN A 360 -16.30 -6.84 16.46
CA ASN A 360 -17.25 -6.89 17.58
C ASN A 360 -18.64 -6.29 17.26
N GLY A 361 -19.14 -6.54 16.04
CA GLY A 361 -20.40 -5.98 15.54
C GLY A 361 -20.28 -4.63 14.83
N GLU A 362 -19.15 -3.93 14.96
CA GLU A 362 -18.91 -2.60 14.39
C GLU A 362 -18.28 -2.69 13.00
N LYS A 363 -18.58 -1.74 12.10
CA LYS A 363 -18.13 -1.77 10.69
C LYS A 363 -16.68 -1.29 10.49
N PHE A 364 -16.08 -0.72 11.54
CA PHE A 364 -14.75 -0.14 11.54
C PHE A 364 -14.27 -0.02 12.98
N MET A 365 -12.97 0.21 13.19
CA MET A 365 -12.42 0.38 14.53
C MET A 365 -11.26 1.38 14.58
N GLY A 366 -11.32 2.34 15.50
CA GLY A 366 -10.16 3.13 15.88
C GLY A 366 -9.33 2.43 16.96
N CYS A 367 -8.04 2.29 16.73
CA CYS A 367 -7.09 1.66 17.66
C CYS A 367 -6.38 2.66 18.57
N GLY A 368 -6.64 3.96 18.43
CA GLY A 368 -5.91 5.02 19.12
C GLY A 368 -4.41 4.93 18.88
N GLU A 369 -3.64 5.17 19.93
CA GLU A 369 -2.18 5.32 19.90
C GLU A 369 -1.38 4.02 20.15
N PHE A 370 -2.08 2.89 20.27
CA PHE A 370 -1.48 1.65 20.77
C PHE A 370 -0.64 0.88 19.75
N ASN A 371 -0.73 1.22 18.47
CA ASN A 371 -0.04 0.50 17.39
C ASN A 371 0.83 1.44 16.54
N PRO A 372 1.84 2.11 17.14
CA PRO A 372 2.71 3.02 16.42
C PRO A 372 3.67 2.27 15.49
N LEU A 373 4.26 2.99 14.53
CA LEU A 373 5.32 2.49 13.64
C LEU A 373 6.73 2.78 14.15
N SER A 374 6.86 3.61 15.18
CA SER A 374 8.13 3.95 15.81
C SER A 374 8.02 3.89 17.34
N VAL A 375 9.18 3.82 18.01
CA VAL A 375 9.26 3.85 19.47
C VAL A 375 8.82 5.21 20.03
N SER A 376 9.15 6.31 19.33
CA SER A 376 8.73 7.65 19.74
C SER A 376 7.21 7.79 19.70
N ALA A 377 6.58 7.08 18.74
CA ALA A 377 5.14 7.01 18.54
C ALA A 377 4.47 8.39 18.39
N LYS A 378 5.26 9.41 18.02
CA LYS A 378 4.83 10.80 17.73
C LYS A 378 5.03 11.17 16.26
N ASP A 379 5.49 10.22 15.47
CA ASP A 379 5.75 10.38 14.05
C ASP A 379 4.46 10.43 13.22
N ALA A 380 4.56 11.02 12.02
CA ALA A 380 3.44 11.18 11.12
C ALA A 380 2.90 9.85 10.57
N GLN A 381 3.79 8.88 10.39
CA GLN A 381 3.50 7.57 9.82
C GLN A 381 2.63 6.73 10.79
N SER A 382 2.75 6.96 12.10
CA SER A 382 1.88 6.36 13.11
C SER A 382 0.41 6.83 12.99
N ARG A 383 0.12 7.97 12.33
CA ARG A 383 -1.24 8.50 12.11
C ARG A 383 -1.98 7.87 10.92
N ARG A 384 -1.92 6.55 10.74
CA ARG A 384 -2.40 5.87 9.52
C ARG A 384 -3.79 5.25 9.63
N GLY A 385 -4.40 4.97 8.48
CA GLY A 385 -5.42 3.93 8.34
C GLY A 385 -4.80 2.64 7.80
N VAL A 386 -5.40 1.50 8.13
CA VAL A 386 -5.04 0.18 7.59
C VAL A 386 -6.32 -0.56 7.24
N VAL A 387 -6.41 -0.99 5.99
CA VAL A 387 -7.50 -1.84 5.51
C VAL A 387 -6.92 -3.24 5.28
N PHE A 388 -7.36 -4.20 6.07
CA PHE A 388 -7.06 -5.61 5.81
C PHE A 388 -8.02 -6.15 4.77
N LEU A 389 -7.48 -6.75 3.72
CA LEU A 389 -8.21 -7.37 2.61
C LEU A 389 -7.98 -8.87 2.68
N PHE A 390 -9.05 -9.66 2.74
CA PHE A 390 -8.91 -11.10 2.92
C PHE A 390 -10.06 -11.89 2.32
N ASP A 391 -9.83 -13.15 1.97
CA ASP A 391 -10.93 -14.08 1.71
C ASP A 391 -11.66 -14.41 3.03
N ASN A 392 -12.96 -14.68 2.96
CA ASN A 392 -13.81 -15.02 4.11
C ASN A 392 -13.23 -16.11 5.03
N ALA A 393 -12.50 -17.09 4.49
CA ALA A 393 -11.83 -18.13 5.27
C ALA A 393 -10.75 -17.58 6.22
N ALA A 394 -10.08 -16.49 5.84
CA ALA A 394 -9.02 -15.84 6.62
C ALA A 394 -9.55 -14.70 7.50
N GLU A 395 -10.87 -14.49 7.60
CA GLU A 395 -11.46 -13.41 8.39
C GLU A 395 -11.10 -13.54 9.88
N PRO A 396 -10.40 -12.55 10.49
CA PRO A 396 -10.07 -12.59 11.91
C PRO A 396 -11.32 -12.66 12.79
N GLN A 397 -11.33 -13.57 13.77
CA GLN A 397 -12.48 -13.85 14.64
C GLN A 397 -12.24 -13.40 16.09
N GLY A 398 -13.33 -13.17 16.83
CA GLY A 398 -13.27 -12.96 18.28
C GLY A 398 -12.63 -11.65 18.73
N LEU A 399 -12.64 -10.63 17.87
CA LEU A 399 -12.02 -9.34 18.15
C LEU A 399 -12.79 -8.59 19.27
N PRO A 400 -12.16 -8.24 20.41
CA PRO A 400 -12.86 -7.68 21.57
C PRO A 400 -13.03 -6.15 21.50
N CYS A 401 -12.45 -5.49 20.48
CA CYS A 401 -12.42 -4.04 20.37
C CYS A 401 -13.84 -3.44 20.37
N LYS A 402 -14.01 -2.24 20.93
CA LYS A 402 -15.30 -1.57 21.04
C LYS A 402 -15.16 -0.08 20.76
N LEU A 403 -16.13 0.50 20.03
CA LEU A 403 -16.15 1.94 19.79
C LEU A 403 -16.34 2.73 21.09
N GLY A 404 -15.67 3.88 21.21
CA GLY A 404 -15.73 4.76 22.38
C GLY A 404 -15.17 4.17 23.68
N SER A 405 -14.56 2.97 23.63
CA SER A 405 -14.06 2.29 24.84
C SER A 405 -12.61 1.85 24.70
N LEU A 406 -11.81 2.26 25.66
CA LEU A 406 -10.41 1.86 25.82
C LEU A 406 -10.25 0.55 26.62
N ALA A 407 -11.29 0.08 27.30
CA ALA A 407 -11.18 -1.05 28.22
C ALA A 407 -10.71 -2.34 27.52
N PRO A 408 -11.25 -2.75 26.35
CA PRO A 408 -10.75 -3.92 25.63
C PRO A 408 -9.32 -3.72 25.12
N CYS A 409 -8.95 -2.50 24.72
CA CYS A 409 -7.60 -2.19 24.28
C CYS A 409 -6.61 -2.41 25.42
N LYS A 410 -6.87 -1.81 26.59
CA LYS A 410 -6.03 -1.92 27.79
C LYS A 410 -5.87 -3.35 28.28
N ALA A 411 -6.93 -4.15 28.23
CA ALA A 411 -6.89 -5.56 28.61
C ALA A 411 -5.96 -6.41 27.71
N ASN A 412 -5.66 -5.93 26.49
CA ASN A 412 -4.87 -6.64 25.49
C ASN A 412 -3.53 -5.96 25.17
N LEU A 413 -3.08 -5.00 25.99
CA LEU A 413 -1.76 -4.40 25.79
C LEU A 413 -0.66 -5.35 26.22
N GLY A 414 0.32 -5.52 25.34
CA GLY A 414 1.64 -6.04 25.65
C GLY A 414 2.54 -4.98 26.31
N PRO A 415 3.77 -5.37 26.67
CA PRO A 415 4.75 -4.45 27.21
C PRO A 415 5.06 -3.33 26.22
N GLU A 416 5.37 -2.15 26.74
CA GLU A 416 5.85 -1.05 25.93
C GLU A 416 7.32 -1.28 25.55
N ARG A 417 7.66 -1.03 24.29
CA ARG A 417 9.05 -1.11 23.81
C ARG A 417 9.70 0.27 23.93
N THR A 418 10.90 0.31 24.51
CA THR A 418 11.72 1.53 24.65
C THR A 418 12.84 1.61 23.62
N GLU A 419 13.08 0.53 22.88
CA GLU A 419 14.11 0.43 21.85
C GLU A 419 13.51 -0.15 20.57
N PRO A 420 14.06 0.21 19.38
CA PRO A 420 13.65 -0.40 18.13
C PRO A 420 13.84 -1.91 18.15
N ASP A 421 12.98 -2.61 17.43
CA ASP A 421 13.12 -4.05 17.24
C ASP A 421 14.31 -4.35 16.32
N PRO A 422 15.23 -5.28 16.67
CA PRO A 422 16.37 -5.62 15.82
C PRO A 422 15.99 -6.11 14.42
N GLU A 423 14.77 -6.64 14.25
CA GLU A 423 14.25 -7.14 12.98
C GLU A 423 13.36 -6.10 12.28
N GLY A 424 13.39 -4.84 12.74
CA GLY A 424 12.63 -3.73 12.16
C GLY A 424 11.12 -3.80 12.40
N LYS A 425 10.64 -4.71 13.27
CA LYS A 425 9.21 -4.88 13.52
C LYS A 425 8.62 -3.65 14.24
N PRO A 426 7.46 -3.15 13.80
CA PRO A 426 6.78 -2.06 14.48
C PRO A 426 6.48 -2.36 15.96
N PRO A 427 6.63 -1.38 16.86
CA PRO A 427 6.42 -1.57 18.30
C PRO A 427 4.93 -1.50 18.67
N TYR A 428 4.10 -2.30 18.00
CA TYR A 428 2.69 -2.43 18.36
C TYR A 428 2.55 -2.92 19.79
N ARG A 429 1.53 -2.43 20.50
CA ARG A 429 1.23 -2.87 21.86
C ARG A 429 -0.05 -3.69 21.93
N CYS A 430 -1.03 -3.47 21.07
CA CYS A 430 -2.28 -4.23 21.11
C CYS A 430 -2.05 -5.64 20.54
N LYS A 431 -2.10 -6.68 21.38
CA LYS A 431 -1.94 -8.09 20.96
C LYS A 431 -2.95 -8.49 19.89
N VAL A 432 -4.20 -8.03 20.02
CA VAL A 432 -5.25 -8.26 19.02
C VAL A 432 -4.84 -7.71 17.64
N TYR A 433 -4.26 -6.50 17.60
CA TYR A 433 -3.82 -5.91 16.33
C TYR A 433 -2.58 -6.62 15.80
N GLN A 434 -1.62 -6.99 16.66
CA GLN A 434 -0.45 -7.79 16.28
C GLN A 434 -0.88 -9.11 15.63
N ASP A 435 -1.86 -9.80 16.23
CA ASP A 435 -2.35 -11.10 15.76
C ASP A 435 -3.01 -11.02 14.38
N ILE A 436 -3.67 -9.90 14.06
CA ILE A 436 -4.20 -9.63 12.72
C ILE A 436 -3.07 -9.22 11.77
N ALA A 437 -2.21 -8.32 12.23
CA ALA A 437 -1.15 -7.71 11.44
C ALA A 437 -0.19 -8.77 10.89
N GLN A 438 0.19 -9.77 11.68
CA GLN A 438 1.09 -10.87 11.28
C GLN A 438 0.52 -11.79 10.18
N LEU A 439 -0.79 -11.73 9.91
CA LEU A 439 -1.39 -12.47 8.79
C LEU A 439 -1.07 -11.78 7.45
N CYS A 440 -0.66 -10.51 7.48
CA CYS A 440 -0.23 -9.76 6.31
C CYS A 440 1.30 -9.87 6.18
N PRO A 441 1.86 -10.10 4.97
CA PRO A 441 3.31 -10.16 4.77
C PRO A 441 4.08 -8.91 5.26
N CYS A 442 3.48 -7.71 5.21
CA CYS A 442 4.08 -6.49 5.75
C CYS A 442 3.73 -6.20 7.23
N ASN A 443 3.20 -7.20 7.96
CA ASN A 443 2.91 -7.12 9.40
C ASN A 443 2.04 -5.92 9.79
N GLY A 444 0.99 -5.59 9.02
CA GLY A 444 0.03 -4.51 9.32
C GLY A 444 0.65 -3.11 9.47
N GLY A 445 1.87 -2.93 8.98
CA GLY A 445 2.58 -1.66 8.96
C GLY A 445 2.33 -0.90 7.68
N ALA A 446 3.00 0.25 7.55
CA ALA A 446 3.21 0.82 6.23
C ALA A 446 3.76 -0.26 5.33
N ASP A 447 3.40 -0.16 4.06
CA ASP A 447 4.24 -0.74 3.04
C ASP A 447 5.61 -0.06 3.16
N LEU A 448 6.42 -0.53 4.11
CA LEU A 448 7.81 -0.16 4.30
C LEU A 448 8.66 -0.92 3.28
N SER A 449 8.04 -1.61 2.31
CA SER A 449 8.71 -2.26 1.18
C SER A 449 9.39 -1.26 0.25
N HIS A 450 9.31 0.04 0.51
CA HIS A 450 10.14 1.04 -0.17
C HIS A 450 11.61 0.79 0.17
N ASP A 451 12.24 -0.06 -0.62
CA ASP A 451 13.67 -0.34 -0.56
C ASP A 451 14.47 0.90 -0.99
N LEU A 452 13.89 1.76 -1.84
CA LEU A 452 14.52 3.01 -2.27
C LEU A 452 13.47 4.12 -2.50
N VAL A 453 13.66 5.25 -1.83
CA VAL A 453 12.88 6.48 -2.05
C VAL A 453 13.80 7.56 -2.60
N ILE A 454 13.35 8.22 -3.68
CA ILE A 454 14.06 9.36 -4.26
C ILE A 454 13.20 10.59 -4.05
N GLN A 455 13.74 11.52 -3.26
CA GLN A 455 13.11 12.81 -3.04
C GLN A 455 13.73 13.85 -3.98
N LEU A 456 12.89 14.60 -4.68
CA LEU A 456 13.29 15.61 -5.66
C LEU A 456 12.67 16.96 -5.28
N PRO A 457 13.41 18.07 -5.39
CA PRO A 457 12.96 19.40 -5.00
C PRO A 457 12.03 20.04 -6.06
N TYR A 458 10.97 19.33 -6.43
CA TYR A 458 9.94 19.81 -7.34
C TYR A 458 8.58 19.73 -6.66
N THR A 459 7.68 20.61 -7.04
CA THR A 459 6.26 20.43 -6.74
C THR A 459 5.68 19.34 -7.64
N LEU A 460 4.58 18.71 -7.21
CA LEU A 460 3.88 17.70 -8.02
C LEU A 460 3.43 18.25 -9.40
N ALA A 461 3.05 19.53 -9.45
CA ALA A 461 2.65 20.18 -10.70
C ALA A 461 3.81 20.35 -11.70
N GLU A 462 5.04 20.50 -11.21
CA GLU A 462 6.25 20.56 -12.03
C GLU A 462 6.65 19.15 -12.47
N ALA A 463 6.67 18.18 -11.55
CA ALA A 463 6.96 16.77 -11.83
C ALA A 463 6.04 16.18 -12.91
N ASN A 464 4.74 16.51 -12.89
CA ASN A 464 3.75 16.08 -13.88
C ASN A 464 4.06 16.50 -15.32
N LYS A 465 4.91 17.52 -15.52
CA LYS A 465 5.31 18.03 -16.84
C LYS A 465 6.69 17.53 -17.28
N MET A 466 7.37 16.75 -16.43
CA MET A 466 8.73 16.32 -16.65
C MET A 466 8.78 14.96 -17.34
N PRO A 467 9.62 14.78 -18.38
CA PRO A 467 9.68 13.53 -19.15
C PRO A 467 10.60 12.47 -18.51
N HIS A 468 11.00 12.67 -17.24
CA HIS A 468 12.02 11.86 -16.59
C HIS A 468 11.50 10.45 -16.29
N VAL A 469 12.31 9.45 -16.65
CA VAL A 469 12.04 8.03 -16.45
C VAL A 469 13.18 7.43 -15.64
N PHE A 470 12.95 7.13 -14.38
CA PHE A 470 13.90 6.48 -13.48
C PHE A 470 13.79 4.96 -13.61
N ILE A 471 14.92 4.31 -13.88
CA ILE A 471 15.04 2.86 -14.06
C ILE A 471 16.04 2.34 -13.04
N VAL A 472 15.61 1.46 -12.15
CA VAL A 472 16.46 0.74 -11.20
C VAL A 472 16.61 -0.70 -11.68
N GLY A 473 17.83 -1.21 -11.80
CA GLY A 473 18.09 -2.60 -12.14
C GLY A 473 19.25 -3.22 -11.37
N SER A 474 19.21 -4.53 -11.16
CA SER A 474 20.30 -5.31 -10.55
C SER A 474 21.44 -5.54 -11.55
N GLU A 475 22.63 -5.86 -11.03
CA GLU A 475 23.84 -6.14 -11.79
C GLU A 475 23.71 -7.33 -12.76
N ASP A 476 22.88 -8.30 -12.38
CA ASP A 476 22.62 -9.52 -13.15
C ASP A 476 21.40 -9.40 -14.09
N GLY A 477 20.71 -8.25 -14.06
CA GLY A 477 19.54 -7.96 -14.88
C GLY A 477 18.27 -8.73 -14.50
N THR A 478 18.27 -9.47 -13.38
CA THR A 478 17.10 -10.21 -12.90
C THR A 478 16.00 -9.27 -12.37
N ILE A 479 16.38 -8.08 -11.90
CA ILE A 479 15.47 -7.05 -11.40
C ILE A 479 15.59 -5.82 -12.31
N SER A 480 14.44 -5.30 -12.75
CA SER A 480 14.35 -4.03 -13.47
C SER A 480 13.00 -3.37 -13.18
N GLN A 481 13.03 -2.14 -12.69
CA GLN A 481 11.85 -1.36 -12.34
C GLN A 481 11.94 0.03 -12.94
N THR A 482 10.83 0.50 -13.49
CA THR A 482 10.74 1.80 -14.15
C THR A 482 9.67 2.66 -13.46
N ARG A 483 9.98 3.93 -13.22
CA ARG A 483 9.08 4.97 -12.69
C ARG A 483 9.23 6.24 -13.51
N THR A 484 8.14 6.91 -13.79
CA THR A 484 8.12 8.19 -14.49
C THR A 484 7.73 9.30 -13.53
N LEU A 485 8.38 10.46 -13.58
CA LEU A 485 7.96 11.57 -12.71
C LEU A 485 6.52 12.01 -12.98
N ALA A 486 6.09 11.94 -14.24
CA ALA A 486 4.78 12.41 -14.62
C ALA A 486 3.62 11.57 -14.08
N ALA A 487 3.84 10.26 -13.88
CA ALA A 487 2.78 9.35 -13.43
C ALA A 487 2.98 8.84 -12.00
N ASP A 488 4.24 8.71 -11.54
CA ASP A 488 4.57 7.94 -10.35
C ASP A 488 5.04 8.81 -9.17
N ALA A 489 5.32 10.09 -9.40
CA ALA A 489 5.73 11.02 -8.34
C ALA A 489 4.57 11.33 -7.39
N ARG A 490 4.86 11.40 -6.09
CA ARG A 490 3.92 11.79 -5.04
C ARG A 490 4.40 13.06 -4.35
N ALA A 491 3.48 13.93 -3.98
CA ALA A 491 3.84 15.12 -3.22
C ALA A 491 4.35 14.73 -1.82
N HIS A 492 5.46 15.33 -1.41
CA HIS A 492 5.95 15.32 -0.04
C HIS A 492 5.83 16.74 0.54
N ASP A 493 5.71 16.86 1.86
CA ASP A 493 5.66 18.16 2.53
C ASP A 493 6.88 19.03 2.13
N LEU A 494 6.71 20.36 2.12
CA LEU A 494 7.76 21.35 1.83
C LEU A 494 8.18 21.54 0.35
N GLY A 495 7.34 21.14 -0.62
CA GLY A 495 7.60 21.43 -2.04
C GLY A 495 8.55 20.44 -2.72
N PHE A 496 8.56 19.20 -2.23
CA PHE A 496 9.27 18.08 -2.81
C PHE A 496 8.28 17.08 -3.43
N VAL A 497 8.79 16.23 -4.30
CA VAL A 497 8.11 15.00 -4.73
C VAL A 497 8.98 13.78 -4.41
N GLU A 498 8.32 12.64 -4.24
CA GLU A 498 8.94 11.35 -4.00
C GLU A 498 8.54 10.35 -5.07
N ILE A 499 9.51 9.53 -5.49
CA ILE A 499 9.28 8.31 -6.27
C ILE A 499 9.83 7.11 -5.52
N TYR A 500 9.12 5.98 -5.63
CA TYR A 500 9.32 4.81 -4.79
C TYR A 500 9.64 3.57 -5.62
N PHE A 501 10.62 2.81 -5.16
CA PHE A 501 10.98 1.49 -5.66
C PHE A 501 10.87 0.46 -4.53
N THR A 502 10.32 -0.70 -4.85
CA THR A 502 9.97 -1.75 -3.87
C THR A 502 10.45 -3.10 -4.35
N ASP A 503 10.71 -4.05 -3.45
CA ASP A 503 11.19 -5.40 -3.77
C ASP A 503 12.57 -5.42 -4.45
N LEU A 504 13.55 -4.74 -3.86
CA LEU A 504 14.97 -4.84 -4.21
C LEU A 504 15.65 -5.86 -3.26
N PRO A 505 15.94 -7.12 -3.69
CA PRO A 505 16.62 -8.07 -2.82
C PRO A 505 18.01 -7.59 -2.33
N PRO A 506 18.37 -7.88 -1.06
CA PRO A 506 19.59 -7.34 -0.44
C PRO A 506 20.90 -7.93 -0.97
N HIS A 507 20.84 -8.97 -1.81
CA HIS A 507 22.02 -9.67 -2.34
C HIS A 507 22.51 -9.16 -3.69
N HIS A 508 21.95 -8.04 -4.16
CA HIS A 508 22.31 -7.41 -5.43
C HIS A 508 22.97 -6.04 -5.23
N ALA A 509 23.69 -5.63 -6.27
CA ALA A 509 24.16 -4.28 -6.50
C ALA A 509 23.27 -3.60 -7.55
N TYR A 510 22.73 -2.44 -7.20
CA TYR A 510 21.77 -1.75 -8.03
C TYR A 510 22.39 -0.62 -8.83
N ARG A 511 21.93 -0.46 -10.06
CA ARG A 511 22.15 0.72 -10.89
C ARG A 511 20.84 1.45 -11.05
N MET A 512 20.88 2.77 -10.92
CA MET A 512 19.76 3.63 -11.27
C MET A 512 20.12 4.60 -12.38
N ARG A 513 19.30 4.63 -13.43
CA ARG A 513 19.44 5.54 -14.57
C ARG A 513 18.20 6.42 -14.68
N CYS A 514 18.39 7.66 -15.07
CA CYS A 514 17.32 8.51 -15.55
C CYS A 514 17.40 8.60 -17.08
N GLU A 515 16.32 8.22 -17.74
CA GLU A 515 16.09 8.30 -19.18
C GLU A 515 14.92 9.25 -19.47
N GLY A 516 14.50 9.34 -20.74
CA GLY A 516 13.40 10.23 -21.16
C GLY A 516 13.77 11.72 -21.22
N VAL A 517 15.02 12.05 -20.94
CA VAL A 517 15.63 13.38 -21.07
C VAL A 517 16.61 13.41 -22.25
N GLU A 518 16.98 14.62 -22.72
CA GLU A 518 17.89 14.80 -23.86
C GLU A 518 19.25 14.12 -23.65
N GLU A 519 19.77 14.17 -22.41
CA GLU A 519 20.99 13.49 -22.00
C GLU A 519 20.72 12.55 -20.82
N PRO A 520 20.55 11.23 -21.06
CA PRO A 520 20.35 10.25 -19.99
C PRO A 520 21.55 10.20 -19.04
N TYR A 521 21.29 10.05 -17.75
CA TYR A 521 22.33 10.03 -16.71
C TYR A 521 22.15 8.87 -15.73
N THR A 522 23.23 8.50 -15.05
CA THR A 522 23.21 7.48 -13.99
C THR A 522 23.22 8.18 -12.64
N VAL A 523 22.24 7.87 -11.79
CA VAL A 523 22.11 8.46 -10.45
C VAL A 523 23.06 7.78 -9.47
N PHE A 524 23.11 6.45 -9.50
CA PHE A 524 24.14 5.64 -8.85
C PHE A 524 24.39 4.38 -9.69
N ASP A 525 25.60 3.83 -9.60
CA ASP A 525 26.03 2.71 -10.42
C ASP A 525 26.49 1.54 -9.55
N LEU A 526 25.95 0.34 -9.82
CA LEU A 526 26.28 -0.93 -9.18
C LEU A 526 26.57 -0.78 -7.66
N THR A 527 25.69 -0.06 -6.98
CA THR A 527 25.81 0.20 -5.54
C THR A 527 25.19 -0.98 -4.79
N PRO A 528 25.97 -1.69 -3.95
CA PRO A 528 25.44 -2.78 -3.11
C PRO A 528 24.24 -2.30 -2.31
N TYR A 529 23.22 -3.15 -2.18
CA TYR A 529 21.98 -2.82 -1.47
C TYR A 529 22.26 -2.12 -0.14
N GLU A 530 23.13 -2.68 0.71
CA GLU A 530 23.47 -2.14 2.04
C GLU A 530 24.12 -0.74 2.01
N LYS A 531 24.64 -0.30 0.87
CA LYS A 531 25.27 1.01 0.69
C LYS A 531 24.32 2.05 0.11
N LEU A 532 23.14 1.68 -0.39
CA LEU A 532 22.19 2.64 -0.96
C LEU A 532 21.76 3.69 0.09
N SER A 533 21.65 3.32 1.37
CA SER A 533 21.35 4.24 2.48
C SER A 533 22.46 5.27 2.77
N THR A 534 23.71 4.95 2.43
CA THR A 534 24.87 5.82 2.69
C THR A 534 25.07 6.88 1.62
N LEU A 535 24.38 6.76 0.48
CA LEU A 535 24.32 7.80 -0.57
C LEU A 535 23.67 9.10 -0.07
N ALA A 536 23.05 9.08 1.12
CA ALA A 536 22.46 10.23 1.80
C ALA A 536 23.46 11.24 2.39
N LEU A 537 24.74 10.85 2.57
CA LEU A 537 25.71 11.62 3.36
C LEU A 537 27.03 11.79 2.59
N GLY A 538 27.03 12.69 1.62
CA GLY A 538 28.26 13.22 1.03
C GLY A 538 29.03 14.04 2.06
N SER A 539 30.17 13.53 2.49
CA SER A 539 31.13 14.17 3.39
C SER A 539 31.77 15.42 2.77
N ASN A 540 31.32 16.62 3.14
CA ASN A 540 32.14 17.79 3.51
C ASN A 540 31.28 19.08 3.67
N ALA A 541 31.47 19.80 4.80
CA ALA A 541 31.11 21.19 5.08
C ALA A 541 29.58 21.48 5.27
N LEU A 542 29.02 21.91 6.42
CA LEU A 542 29.48 22.62 7.61
C LEU A 542 28.58 22.23 8.81
N ASP A 543 29.10 22.46 10.02
CA ASP A 543 28.55 22.28 11.38
C ASP A 543 27.01 22.33 11.56
N PRO A 544 26.45 21.50 12.47
CA PRO A 544 25.03 21.17 12.60
C PRO A 544 24.29 22.15 13.50
N ASN A 545 22.99 22.38 13.22
CA ASN A 545 22.06 22.88 14.22
C ASN A 545 21.11 21.74 14.63
N PRO A 546 20.95 21.43 15.92
CA PRO A 546 20.45 20.14 16.39
C PRO A 546 18.97 20.23 16.71
N PHE A 547 18.11 20.31 15.70
CA PHE A 547 16.68 20.16 15.92
C PHE A 547 16.07 19.51 14.69
N LEU A 548 15.89 18.18 14.77
CA LEU A 548 14.83 17.36 14.18
C LEU A 548 15.36 15.91 14.07
N VAL A 549 15.09 15.15 15.13
CA VAL A 549 14.99 13.69 15.12
C VAL A 549 13.51 13.37 15.32
#